data_AF-A0A1I1XQP8-F1
#
_entry.id   AF-A0A1I1XQP8-F1
#
_cell.length_a   1.000
_cell.length_b   1.000
_cell.length_c   1.000
_cell.angle_alpha   90.00
_cell.angle_beta   90.00
_cell.angle_gamma   90.00
#
_symmetry.space_group_name_H-M   'P 1'
#
loop_
_entity.id
_entity.type
_entity.pdbx_description
1 polymer ?
#
loop_
_entity_poly.entity_id
_entity_poly.type
_entity_poly.pdbx_seq_one_letter_code
_entity_poly.pdbx_strand_id
1 'polypeptide(L)'
;MATGQSFQALVAANRRAGNLEPPAAQEQRKTMILAGMRLSQAEMDEARAMAAADERPTANFLRRVYLMGLAVYRAEHQPAGESATVQQ
;
A
#
# COMPACT_ATOMS: atom_id res chain seq x y z
N MET A 1 -19.30 48.61 9.72
CA MET A 1 -19.44 47.19 10.14
C MET A 1 -19.19 46.34 8.91
N ALA A 2 -18.03 45.68 8.80
CA ALA A 2 -17.71 44.85 7.64
C ALA A 2 -18.33 43.47 7.83
N THR A 3 -19.34 43.15 7.03
CA THR A 3 -19.92 41.81 6.93
C THR A 3 -18.88 40.88 6.30
N GLY A 4 -18.12 40.17 7.14
CA GLY A 4 -17.20 39.14 6.67
C GLY A 4 -17.99 38.06 5.94
N GLN A 5 -17.74 37.88 4.65
CA GLN A 5 -18.32 36.77 3.89
C GLN A 5 -17.84 35.46 4.51
N SER A 6 -18.75 34.52 4.74
CA SER A 6 -18.39 33.21 5.28
C SER A 6 -17.43 32.50 4.31
N PHE A 7 -16.56 31.65 4.84
CA PHE A 7 -15.64 30.86 4.02
C PHE A 7 -16.37 30.08 2.92
N GLN A 8 -17.58 29.57 3.20
CA GLN A 8 -18.43 28.92 2.21
C GLN A 8 -18.87 29.86 1.08
N ALA A 9 -19.24 31.11 1.40
CA ALA A 9 -19.62 32.11 0.40
C ALA A 9 -18.43 32.46 -0.51
N LEU A 10 -17.22 32.57 0.06
CA LEU A 10 -16.00 32.79 -0.69
C LEU A 10 -15.66 31.60 -1.62
N VAL A 11 -15.76 30.37 -1.12
CA VAL A 11 -15.52 29.15 -1.91
C VAL A 11 -16.54 29.03 -3.04
N ALA A 12 -17.82 29.32 -2.78
CA ALA A 12 -18.87 29.28 -3.80
C ALA A 12 -18.66 30.34 -4.90
N ALA A 13 -18.25 31.56 -4.52
CA ALA A 13 -17.92 32.62 -5.48
C ALA A 13 -16.71 32.24 -6.35
N ASN A 14 -15.65 31.71 -5.76
CA ASN A 14 -14.46 31.28 -6.48
C ASN A 14 -14.71 30.06 -7.38
N ARG A 15 -15.59 29.13 -6.97
CA ARG A 15 -16.03 28.01 -7.81
C ARG A 15 -16.79 28.50 -9.04
N ARG A 16 -17.68 29.48 -8.88
CA ARG A 16 -18.44 30.10 -10.00
C ARG A 16 -17.53 30.88 -10.95
N ALA A 17 -16.49 31.52 -10.42
CA ALA A 17 -15.50 32.24 -11.21
C ALA A 17 -14.52 31.32 -11.96
N GLY A 18 -14.60 29.99 -11.77
CA GLY A 18 -13.68 29.04 -12.41
C GLY A 18 -12.27 29.04 -11.81
N ASN A 19 -12.06 29.69 -10.66
CA ASN A 19 -10.75 29.81 -10.01
C ASN A 19 -10.38 28.59 -9.15
N LEU A 20 -11.27 27.60 -9.05
CA LEU A 20 -11.04 26.38 -8.29
C LEU A 20 -10.92 25.20 -9.25
N GLU A 21 -9.73 24.60 -9.25
CA GLU A 21 -9.49 23.33 -9.94
C GLU A 21 -10.46 22.25 -9.41
N PRO A 22 -10.96 21.35 -10.28
CA PRO A 22 -11.70 20.19 -9.83
C PRO A 22 -10.85 19.37 -8.86
N PRO A 23 -11.45 18.76 -7.83
CA PRO A 23 -10.70 17.93 -6.90
C PRO A 23 -10.00 16.82 -7.69
N ALA A 24 -8.68 16.73 -7.54
CA ALA A 24 -7.90 15.66 -8.14
C ALA A 24 -8.55 14.32 -7.80
N ALA A 25 -8.74 13.47 -8.82
CA ALA A 25 -9.27 12.14 -8.63
C ALA A 25 -8.42 11.42 -7.58
N GLN A 26 -9.06 11.00 -6.48
CA GLN A 26 -8.36 10.26 -5.44
C GLN A 26 -7.91 8.94 -6.06
N GLU A 27 -6.59 8.72 -6.14
CA GLU A 27 -6.04 7.42 -6.51
C GLU A 27 -6.68 6.35 -5.61
N GLN A 28 -7.27 5.33 -6.25
CA GLN A 28 -7.81 4.18 -5.54
C GLN A 28 -6.65 3.46 -4.87
N ARG A 29 -6.40 3.78 -3.60
CA ARG A 29 -5.44 3.05 -2.78
C ARG A 29 -5.89 1.61 -2.71
N LYS A 30 -5.07 0.69 -3.21
CA LYS A 30 -5.34 -0.75 -3.08
C LYS A 30 -5.43 -1.10 -1.59
N THR A 31 -6.63 -1.44 -1.14
CA THR A 31 -6.86 -1.93 0.21
C THR A 31 -6.21 -3.30 0.37
N MET A 32 -5.36 -3.44 1.40
CA MET A 32 -4.76 -4.72 1.73
C MET A 32 -5.78 -5.61 2.45
N ILE A 33 -5.83 -6.89 2.08
CA ILE A 33 -6.66 -7.90 2.74
C ILE A 33 -5.85 -8.54 3.86
N LEU A 34 -6.48 -8.73 5.03
CA LEU A 34 -5.87 -9.45 6.16
C LEU A 34 -5.69 -10.93 5.78
N ALA A 35 -4.45 -11.41 5.89
CA ALA A 35 -4.15 -12.83 5.78
C ALA A 35 -3.96 -13.43 7.18
N GLY A 36 -4.76 -14.45 7.52
CA GLY A 36 -4.57 -15.23 8.75
C GLY A 36 -3.49 -16.30 8.53
N MET A 37 -2.36 -16.18 9.22
CA MET A 37 -1.29 -17.18 9.24
C MET A 37 -1.21 -17.82 10.62
N ARG A 38 -0.97 -19.13 10.68
CA ARG A 38 -0.66 -19.83 11.93
C ARG A 38 0.85 -19.93 12.08
N LEU A 39 1.35 -19.44 13.20
CA LEU A 39 2.74 -19.54 13.63
C LEU A 39 2.73 -20.07 15.06
N SER A 40 3.69 -20.94 15.37
CA SER A 40 3.98 -21.32 16.75
C SER A 40 4.46 -20.12 17.56
N GLN A 41 4.44 -20.26 18.88
CA GLN A 41 4.91 -19.21 19.77
C GLN A 41 6.40 -18.89 19.53
N ALA A 42 7.24 -19.92 19.34
CA ALA A 42 8.66 -19.75 19.08
C ALA A 42 8.92 -18.98 17.77
N GLU A 43 8.24 -19.33 16.69
CA GLU A 43 8.35 -18.62 15.40
C GLU A 43 7.93 -17.15 15.51
N MET A 44 6.86 -16.87 16.27
CA MET A 44 6.41 -15.49 16.51
C MET A 44 7.41 -14.68 17.34
N ASP A 45 8.03 -15.28 18.34
CA ASP A 45 9.01 -14.59 19.20
C ASP A 45 10.30 -14.32 18.43
N GLU A 46 10.75 -15.27 17.60
CA GLU A 46 11.87 -15.08 16.68
C GLU A 46 11.58 -13.95 15.68
N ALA A 47 10.41 -13.96 15.04
CA ALA A 47 10.02 -12.91 14.10
C ALA A 47 9.94 -11.53 14.76
N ARG A 48 9.51 -11.44 16.02
CA ARG A 48 9.51 -10.19 16.79
C ARG A 48 10.92 -9.70 17.09
N ALA A 49 11.81 -10.59 17.52
CA ALA A 49 13.21 -10.25 17.79
C ALA A 49 13.93 -9.73 16.53
N MET A 50 13.74 -10.41 15.40
CA MET A 50 14.30 -9.98 14.11
C MET A 50 13.70 -8.65 13.63
N ALA A 51 12.37 -8.48 13.74
CA ALA A 51 11.72 -7.23 13.37
C ALA A 51 12.22 -6.04 14.22
N ALA A 52 12.47 -6.26 15.52
CA ALA A 52 13.02 -5.26 16.41
C ALA A 52 14.46 -4.89 16.05
N ALA A 53 15.30 -5.88 15.70
CA ALA A 53 16.66 -5.64 15.22
C ALA A 53 16.71 -4.82 13.92
N ASP A 54 15.70 -4.99 13.06
CA ASP A 54 15.52 -4.24 11.81
C ASP A 54 14.81 -2.88 11.98
N GLU A 55 14.44 -2.50 13.21
CA GLU A 55 13.65 -1.30 13.55
C GLU A 55 12.30 -1.22 12.79
N ARG A 56 11.63 -2.37 12.61
CA ARG A 56 10.39 -2.48 11.81
C ARG A 56 9.23 -3.05 12.61
N PRO A 57 7.98 -2.66 12.27
CA PRO A 57 6.80 -3.35 12.78
C PRO A 57 6.81 -4.83 12.37
N THR A 58 6.50 -5.72 13.31
CA THR A 58 6.51 -7.18 13.09
C THR A 58 5.65 -7.60 11.89
N ALA A 59 4.48 -6.98 11.69
CA ALA A 59 3.63 -7.27 10.53
C ALA A 59 4.30 -6.95 9.19
N ASN A 60 5.04 -5.83 9.12
CA ASN A 60 5.79 -5.45 7.91
C ASN A 60 6.97 -6.40 7.67
N PHE A 61 7.65 -6.81 8.74
CA PHE A 61 8.71 -7.80 8.68
C PHE A 61 8.19 -9.15 8.16
N LEU A 62 7.12 -9.68 8.75
CA LEU A 62 6.49 -10.93 8.32
C LEU A 62 6.05 -10.89 6.85
N ARG A 63 5.46 -9.77 6.42
CA ARG A 63 5.10 -9.58 5.00
C ARG A 63 6.34 -9.60 4.10
N ARG A 64 7.46 -8.99 4.51
CA ARG A 64 8.71 -9.04 3.76
C ARG A 64 9.22 -10.47 3.63
N VAL A 65 9.26 -11.22 4.73
CA VAL A 65 9.66 -12.64 4.74
C VAL A 65 8.78 -13.47 3.81
N TYR A 66 7.46 -13.29 3.88
CA TYR A 66 6.53 -13.93 2.94
C TYR A 66 6.85 -13.61 1.48
N LEU A 67 7.10 -12.34 1.13
CA LEU A 67 7.41 -11.94 -0.24
C LEU A 67 8.74 -12.51 -0.74
N MET A 68 9.74 -12.62 0.15
CA MET A 68 11.01 -13.26 -0.18
C MET A 68 10.81 -14.75 -0.46
N GLY A 69 10.12 -15.46 0.43
CA GLY A 69 9.81 -16.89 0.23
C GLY A 69 8.95 -17.14 -1.01
N LEU A 70 7.99 -16.26 -1.30
CA LEU A 70 7.17 -16.35 -2.51
C LEU A 70 8.00 -16.20 -3.79
N ALA A 71 9.00 -15.32 -3.80
CA ALA A 71 9.89 -15.17 -4.95
C ALA A 71 10.71 -16.44 -5.20
N VAL A 72 11.24 -17.05 -4.12
CA VAL A 72 11.97 -18.33 -4.19
C VAL A 72 11.05 -19.45 -4.70
N TYR A 73 9.87 -19.60 -4.09
CA TYR A 73 8.89 -20.62 -4.49
C TYR A 73 8.53 -20.50 -5.97
N ARG A 74 8.28 -19.27 -6.46
CA ARG A 74 8.00 -19.02 -7.88
C ARG A 74 9.17 -19.41 -8.78
N ALA A 75 10.40 -19.11 -8.39
CA ALA A 75 11.58 -19.49 -9.18
C ALA A 75 11.73 -21.01 -9.28
N GLU A 76 11.43 -21.75 -8.21
CA GLU A 76 11.48 -23.21 -8.19
C GLU A 76 10.35 -23.86 -9.00
N HIS A 77 9.18 -23.22 -9.06
CA HIS A 77 7.97 -23.76 -9.67
C HIS A 77 7.63 -23.09 -11.02
N GLN A 78 8.51 -22.24 -11.54
CA GLN A 78 8.38 -21.71 -12.89
C GLN A 78 8.64 -22.87 -13.86
N PRO A 79 7.66 -23.30 -14.67
CA PRO A 79 7.90 -24.34 -15.65
C PRO A 79 9.02 -23.89 -16.58
N ALA A 80 10.03 -24.75 -16.75
CA ALA A 80 11.09 -24.55 -17.74
C ALA A 80 10.47 -24.59 -19.14
N GLY A 81 9.96 -23.45 -19.61
CA GLY A 81 9.35 -23.38 -20.94
C GLY A 81 8.19 -22.41 -21.06
N GLU A 82 8.45 -21.13 -20.83
CA GLU A 82 7.76 -20.11 -21.64
C GLU A 82 8.72 -18.93 -21.87
N SER A 83 9.80 -19.21 -22.59
CA SER A 83 10.34 -18.23 -23.52
C SER A 83 9.37 -18.15 -24.71
N ALA A 84 8.21 -17.50 -24.54
CA ALA A 84 7.31 -17.21 -25.64
C ALA A 84 7.32 -15.70 -25.92
N THR A 85 8.23 -15.35 -26.83
CA THR A 85 7.99 -14.39 -27.91
C THR A 85 7.68 -12.96 -27.50
N VAL A 86 8.73 -12.14 -27.44
CA VAL A 86 8.66 -10.74 -27.87
C VAL A 86 8.17 -10.77 -29.33
N GLN A 87 6.89 -10.47 -29.55
CA GLN A 87 6.42 -10.06 -30.87
C GLN A 87 6.53 -8.55 -30.98
N GLN A 88 7.01 -8.18 -32.16
CA GLN A 88 7.48 -6.88 -32.64
C GLN A 88 6.42 -5.79 -32.60
#